data_AF-A0A372E0A3-F1
#
_entry.id   AF-A0A372E0A3-F1
#
_cell.length_a   1.000
_cell.length_b   1.000
_cell.length_c   1.000
_cell.angle_alpha   90.00
_cell.angle_beta   90.00
_cell.angle_gamma   90.00
#
_symmetry.space_group_name_H-M   'P 1'
#
loop_
_entity.id
_entity.type
_entity.pdbx_description
1 polymer ?
#
loop_
_entity_poly.entity_id
_entity_poly.type
_entity_poly.pdbx_seq_one_letter_code
_entity_poly.pdbx_strand_id
1 'polypeptide(L)'
;MPAAVLPWGLLGAVAIGVIIDGLLVGVGFTVGARAGALLTLAIAMEMLTLSLTTAVELRRGGQSRTKTVAIMGGLALMLVVAAVVGLFVLRGASDNLVEIMLSFGMMA
;
A
#
# COMPACT_ATOMS: atom_id res chain seq x y z
N MET A 1 -5.65 28.01 -18.64
CA MET A 1 -5.24 26.59 -18.50
C MET A 1 -6.33 25.90 -17.70
N PRO A 2 -6.93 24.79 -18.16
CA PRO A 2 -7.92 24.08 -17.35
C PRO A 2 -7.30 23.71 -16.00
N ALA A 3 -8.04 23.92 -14.92
CA ALA A 3 -7.59 23.55 -13.58
C ALA A 3 -7.40 22.04 -13.53
N ALA A 4 -6.20 21.59 -13.21
CA ALA A 4 -5.92 20.17 -13.10
C ALA A 4 -6.73 19.59 -11.92
N VAL A 5 -7.63 18.66 -12.22
CA VAL A 5 -8.55 18.07 -11.25
C VAL A 5 -7.89 16.81 -10.68
N LEU A 6 -7.77 16.74 -9.36
CA LEU A 6 -7.27 15.53 -8.71
C LEU A 6 -8.30 14.40 -8.84
N PRO A 7 -7.91 13.19 -9.28
CA PRO A 7 -8.83 12.05 -9.32
C PRO A 7 -8.98 11.47 -7.90
N TRP A 8 -9.73 12.15 -7.04
CA TRP A 8 -9.89 11.81 -5.63
C TRP A 8 -10.40 10.38 -5.38
N GLY A 9 -11.31 9.88 -6.23
CA GLY A 9 -11.79 8.50 -6.13
C GLY A 9 -10.69 7.48 -6.36
N LEU A 10 -9.84 7.69 -7.37
CA LEU A 10 -8.70 6.83 -7.66
C LEU A 10 -7.67 6.90 -6.53
N LEU A 11 -7.32 8.10 -6.07
CA LEU A 11 -6.35 8.27 -4.98
C LEU A 11 -6.86 7.69 -3.66
N GLY A 12 -8.15 7.80 -3.38
CA GLY A 12 -8.78 7.18 -2.20
C GLY A 12 -8.70 5.66 -2.25
N ALA A 13 -9.05 5.04 -3.39
CA ALA A 13 -8.97 3.60 -3.57
C ALA A 13 -7.52 3.09 -3.43
N VAL A 14 -6.56 3.77 -4.09
CA VAL A 14 -5.14 3.45 -4.00
C VAL A 14 -4.62 3.60 -2.57
N ALA A 15 -5.00 4.66 -1.86
CA ALA A 15 -4.57 4.87 -0.48
C ALA A 15 -5.10 3.79 0.47
N ILE A 16 -6.35 3.36 0.31
CA ILE A 16 -6.94 2.28 1.10
C ILE A 16 -6.18 0.98 0.84
N GLY A 17 -5.94 0.62 -0.43
CA GLY A 17 -5.15 -0.56 -0.80
C GLY A 17 -3.77 -0.54 -0.14
N VAL A 18 -3.02 0.55 -0.34
CA VAL A 18 -1.66 0.72 0.23
C VAL A 18 -1.62 0.61 1.76
N ILE A 19 -2.64 1.11 2.47
CA ILE A 19 -2.73 0.92 3.92
C ILE A 19 -2.87 -0.56 4.27
N ILE A 20 -3.81 -1.25 3.61
CA ILE A 20 -4.08 -2.66 3.87
C ILE A 20 -2.82 -3.48 3.56
N ASP A 21 -2.19 -3.24 2.42
CA ASP A 21 -0.94 -3.90 2.02
C ASP A 21 0.16 -3.70 3.04
N GLY A 22 0.39 -2.45 3.46
CA GLY A 22 1.37 -2.13 4.49
C GLY A 22 1.08 -2.89 5.78
N LEU A 23 -0.16 -2.82 6.30
CA LEU A 23 -0.55 -3.56 7.51
C LEU A 23 -0.27 -5.06 7.36
N LEU A 24 -0.64 -5.65 6.23
CA LEU A 24 -0.41 -7.06 5.91
C LEU A 24 1.08 -7.41 5.95
N VAL A 25 1.97 -6.59 5.37
CA VAL A 25 3.43 -6.77 5.48
C VAL A 25 3.87 -6.81 6.93
N GLY A 26 3.43 -5.85 7.74
CA GLY A 26 3.76 -5.78 9.17
C GLY A 26 3.34 -7.03 9.94
N VAL A 27 2.12 -7.51 9.68
CA VAL A 27 1.57 -8.75 10.26
C VAL A 27 2.28 -9.99 9.73
N GLY A 28 2.72 -10.02 8.47
CA GLY A 28 3.48 -11.13 7.91
C GLY A 28 4.78 -11.40 8.66
N PHE A 29 5.46 -10.33 9.10
CA PHE A 29 6.71 -10.44 9.84
C PHE A 29 6.55 -10.88 11.31
N THR A 30 5.36 -10.74 11.92
CA THR A 30 5.13 -11.27 13.28
C THR A 30 4.95 -12.78 13.30
N VAL A 31 4.37 -13.35 12.24
CA VAL A 31 4.18 -14.80 12.08
C VAL A 31 5.48 -15.49 11.70
N GLY A 32 6.30 -14.83 10.88
CA GLY A 32 7.66 -15.28 10.66
C GLY A 32 8.35 -14.56 9.50
N ALA A 33 9.68 -14.54 9.55
CA ALA A 33 10.51 -13.84 8.57
C ALA A 33 10.25 -14.31 7.12
N ARG A 34 10.00 -15.61 6.91
CA ARG A 34 9.73 -16.15 5.56
C ARG A 34 8.36 -15.72 5.03
N ALA A 35 7.33 -15.75 5.86
CA ALA A 35 5.99 -15.32 5.48
C ALA A 35 5.98 -13.82 5.16
N GLY A 36 6.54 -12.99 6.06
CA GLY A 36 6.70 -11.56 5.84
C GLY A 36 7.48 -11.22 4.57
N ALA A 37 8.58 -11.94 4.28
CA ALA A 37 9.37 -11.71 3.07
C ALA A 37 8.62 -12.05 1.78
N LEU A 38 7.90 -13.18 1.74
CA LEU A 38 7.09 -13.57 0.57
C LEU A 38 5.96 -12.57 0.32
N LEU A 39 5.29 -12.14 1.38
CA LEU A 39 4.22 -11.15 1.29
C LEU A 39 4.72 -9.77 0.84
N THR A 40 5.87 -9.34 1.36
CA THR A 40 6.52 -8.10 0.93
C THR A 40 6.87 -8.15 -0.56
N LEU A 41 7.34 -9.31 -1.05
CA LEU A 41 7.65 -9.48 -2.47
C LEU A 41 6.39 -9.41 -3.35
N ALA A 42 5.29 -10.04 -2.92
CA ALA A 42 4.01 -9.98 -3.63
C ALA A 42 3.51 -8.54 -3.73
N ILE A 43 3.46 -7.83 -2.61
CA ILE A 43 3.01 -6.44 -2.55
C ILE A 43 3.95 -5.51 -3.32
N ALA A 44 5.26 -5.76 -3.33
CA ALA A 44 6.18 -4.97 -4.14
C ALA A 44 5.83 -5.05 -5.64
N MET A 45 5.46 -6.23 -6.13
CA MET A 45 5.04 -6.42 -7.52
C MET A 45 3.72 -5.70 -7.81
N GLU A 46 2.74 -5.78 -6.90
CA GLU A 46 1.50 -5.01 -6.98
C GLU A 46 1.78 -3.50 -7.02
N MET A 47 2.56 -3.01 -6.05
CA MET A 47 2.94 -1.60 -5.90
C MET A 47 3.60 -1.04 -7.17
N LEU A 48 4.42 -1.84 -7.88
CA LEU A 48 5.01 -1.42 -9.16
C LEU A 48 3.92 -1.13 -10.20
N THR A 49 2.98 -2.04 -10.37
CA THR A 49 1.90 -1.91 -11.36
C THR A 49 0.91 -0.80 -10.98
N LEU A 50 0.55 -0.71 -9.71
CA LEU A 50 -0.37 0.30 -9.17
C LEU A 50 0.23 1.71 -9.25
N SER A 51 1.49 1.87 -8.87
CA SER A 51 2.18 3.17 -8.91
C SER A 51 2.37 3.65 -10.34
N LEU A 52 2.72 2.76 -11.28
CA LEU A 52 2.85 3.13 -12.68
C LEU A 52 1.51 3.59 -13.26
N THR A 53 0.43 2.84 -12.99
CA THR A 53 -0.93 3.17 -13.44
C THR A 53 -1.40 4.50 -12.84
N THR A 54 -1.22 4.70 -11.53
CA THR A 54 -1.60 5.94 -10.85
C THR A 54 -0.80 7.13 -11.36
N ALA A 55 0.50 6.96 -11.63
CA ALA A 55 1.34 8.01 -12.21
C ALA A 55 0.88 8.41 -13.62
N VAL A 56 0.51 7.43 -14.46
CA VAL A 56 -0.05 7.68 -15.80
C VAL A 56 -1.37 8.43 -15.70
N GLU A 57 -2.29 8.02 -14.84
CA GLU A 57 -3.59 8.68 -14.68
C GLU A 57 -3.47 10.12 -14.15
N LEU A 58 -2.57 10.35 -13.18
CA LEU A 58 -2.26 11.71 -12.70
C LEU A 58 -1.71 12.60 -13.83
N ARG A 59 -0.82 12.06 -14.66
CA ARG A 59 -0.25 12.77 -15.81
C ARG A 59 -1.30 13.07 -16.88
N ARG A 60 -2.23 12.14 -17.14
CA ARG A 60 -3.37 12.35 -18.05
C ARG A 60 -4.36 13.39 -17.53
N GLY A 61 -4.54 13.47 -16.21
CA GLY A 61 -5.32 14.51 -15.53
C GLY A 61 -4.68 15.91 -15.53
N GLY A 62 -3.54 16.10 -16.20
CA GLY A 62 -2.86 17.40 -16.32
C GLY A 62 -1.97 17.76 -15.12
N GLN A 63 -1.64 16.80 -14.25
CA GLN A 63 -0.79 17.06 -13.10
C GLN A 63 0.68 17.27 -13.49
N SER A 64 1.32 18.22 -12.81
CA SER A 64 2.75 18.48 -13.01
C SER A 64 3.60 17.30 -12.53
N ARG A 65 4.78 17.11 -13.15
CA ARG A 65 5.72 16.03 -12.79
C ARG A 65 6.06 16.04 -11.30
N THR A 66 6.27 17.22 -10.71
CA THR A 66 6.57 17.39 -9.28
C THR A 66 5.41 16.92 -8.40
N LYS A 67 4.16 17.25 -8.74
CA LYS A 67 2.99 16.78 -7.99
C LYS A 67 2.84 15.27 -8.09
N THR A 68 3.00 14.69 -9.28
CA THR A 68 2.95 13.23 -9.45
C THR A 68 3.99 12.53 -8.59
N VAL A 69 5.25 12.99 -8.62
CA VAL A 69 6.33 12.41 -7.80
C VAL A 69 6.04 12.58 -6.30
N ALA A 70 5.54 13.73 -5.87
CA ALA A 70 5.17 13.96 -4.47
C ALA A 70 4.05 13.02 -4.00
N ILE A 71 3.01 12.81 -4.82
CA ILE A 71 1.92 11.87 -4.50
C ILE A 71 2.45 10.43 -4.43
N MET A 72 3.26 10.00 -5.41
CA MET A 72 3.88 8.67 -5.39
C MET A 72 4.76 8.46 -4.15
N GLY A 73 5.56 9.46 -3.79
CA GLY A 73 6.37 9.42 -2.56
C GLY A 73 5.52 9.37 -1.30
N GLY A 74 4.39 10.09 -1.27
CA GLY A 74 3.43 10.03 -0.18
C GLY A 74 2.81 8.64 0.00
N LEU A 75 2.39 7.99 -1.09
CA LEU A 75 1.87 6.62 -1.06
C LEU A 75 2.94 5.61 -0.61
N ALA A 76 4.18 5.74 -1.09
CA ALA A 76 5.27 4.88 -0.64
C ALA A 76 5.56 5.04 0.86
N LEU A 77 5.58 6.27 1.37
CA LEU A 77 5.75 6.52 2.80
C LEU A 77 4.58 5.95 3.61
N MET A 78 3.37 6.09 3.10
CA MET A 78 2.15 5.57 3.71
C MET A 78 2.19 4.04 3.86
N LEU A 79 2.71 3.33 2.86
CA LEU A 79 2.96 1.88 2.94
C LEU A 79 3.90 1.53 4.10
N VAL A 80 5.03 2.24 4.19
CA VAL A 80 6.03 2.00 5.24
C VAL A 80 5.45 2.26 6.63
N VAL A 81 4.72 3.36 6.79
CA VAL A 81 4.04 3.70 8.06
C VAL A 81 3.02 2.62 8.41
N ALA A 82 2.20 2.19 7.46
CA ALA A 82 1.22 1.13 7.68
C ALA A 82 1.88 -0.21 8.05
N ALA A 83 3.02 -0.57 7.45
CA ALA A 83 3.78 -1.76 7.82
C ALA A 83 4.36 -1.70 9.24
N VAL A 84 4.90 -0.55 9.64
CA VAL A 84 5.34 -0.34 11.02
C VAL A 84 4.16 -0.45 11.98
N VAL A 85 3.02 0.18 11.66
CA VAL A 85 1.80 0.07 12.47
C VAL A 85 1.32 -1.38 12.57
N GLY A 86 1.29 -2.13 11.45
CA GLY A 86 0.88 -3.54 11.42
C GLY A 86 1.72 -4.42 12.35
N LEU A 87 3.03 -4.15 12.45
CA LEU A 87 3.94 -4.83 13.37
C LEU A 87 3.55 -4.59 14.85
N PHE A 88 3.07 -3.40 15.19
CA PHE A 88 2.68 -3.05 16.57
C PHE A 88 1.24 -3.44 16.92
N VAL A 89 0.30 -3.35 15.98
CA VAL A 89 -1.12 -3.70 16.17
C VAL A 89 -1.28 -5.13 16.71
N LEU A 90 -0.36 -6.03 16.36
CA LEU A 90 -0.42 -7.42 16.76
C LEU A 90 0.07 -7.73 18.18
N ARG A 91 0.71 -6.80 18.89
CA ARG A 91 1.12 -7.06 20.28
C ARG A 91 -0.06 -7.32 21.24
N GLY A 92 -1.29 -7.08 20.79
CA GLY A 92 -2.52 -7.39 21.54
C GLY A 92 -3.62 -8.09 20.73
N ALA A 93 -3.32 -8.61 19.53
CA ALA A 93 -4.31 -9.28 18.68
C ALA A 93 -4.33 -10.80 18.92
N SER A 94 -5.49 -11.44 18.77
CA SER A 94 -5.62 -12.90 18.88
C SER A 94 -5.08 -13.61 17.63
N ASP A 95 -4.52 -14.81 17.81
CA ASP A 95 -3.94 -15.62 16.73
C ASP A 95 -4.89 -15.81 15.53
N ASN A 96 -6.20 -15.94 15.77
CA ASN A 96 -7.20 -16.05 14.71
C ASN A 96 -7.25 -14.82 13.79
N LEU A 97 -7.07 -13.62 14.34
CA LEU A 97 -7.17 -12.37 13.58
C LEU A 97 -5.94 -12.23 12.66
N VAL A 98 -4.79 -12.69 13.13
CA VAL A 98 -3.54 -12.78 12.37
C VAL A 98 -3.68 -13.73 11.18
N GLU A 99 -4.21 -14.92 11.41
CA GLU A 99 -4.38 -15.93 10.38
C GLU A 99 -5.36 -15.48 9.29
N ILE A 100 -6.48 -14.82 9.67
CA ILE A 100 -7.44 -14.25 8.72
C ILE A 100 -6.80 -13.15 7.87
N MET A 101 -6.06 -12.23 8.49
CA MET A 101 -5.37 -11.16 7.76
C MET A 101 -4.35 -11.73 6.77
N LEU A 102 -3.55 -12.71 7.19
CA LEU A 102 -2.57 -13.34 6.32
C LEU A 102 -3.18 -14.17 5.21
N SER A 103 -4.28 -14.89 5.46
CA SER A 103 -5.00 -15.59 4.40
C SER A 103 -5.48 -14.63 3.31
N PHE A 104 -5.86 -13.41 3.66
CA PHE A 104 -6.21 -12.38 2.69
C PHE A 104 -4.98 -11.91 1.89
N GLY A 105 -3.88 -11.56 2.58
CA GLY A 105 -2.67 -11.07 1.93
C GLY A 105 -1.92 -12.10 1.10
N MET A 106 -2.02 -13.39 1.45
CA MET A 106 -1.41 -14.49 0.69
C MET A 106 -2.22 -14.88 -0.56
N MET A 107 -3.45 -14.38 -0.69
CA MET A 107 -4.34 -14.64 -1.82
C MET A 107 -4.25 -13.59 -2.93
N ALA A 108 -3.70 -12.41 -2.61
CA ALA A 108 -3.40 -11.31 -3.54
C ALA A 108 -2.12 -11.60 -4.32
#